data_AF-A0A7Y6EUL2-F1
#
_entry.id   AF-A0A7Y6EUL2-F1
#
_cell.length_a   1.000
_cell.length_b   1.000
_cell.length_c   1.000
_cell.angle_alpha   90.00
_cell.angle_beta   90.00
_cell.angle_gamma   90.00
#
_symmetry.space_group_name_H-M   'P 1'
#
loop_
_entity.id
_entity.type
_entity.pdbx_description
1 polymer ?
#
loop_
_entity_poly.entity_id
_entity_poly.type
_entity_poly.pdbx_seq_one_letter_code
_entity_poly.pdbx_strand_id
1 'polypeptide(L)'
;MFSKVIAIGGALLAVTVTYALFRIKRVSPILLHELADRYSEGSDKIILAEMERGELTFISGRLTFDYVPNSRRIAVKTEFYFQNTKGEWIKKMHEEVLSSRVLTKEAINELVEVQRVVYEIDAPKQTAANITY
;
A
#
# COMPACT_ATOMS: atom_id res chain seq x y z
N MET A 1 -15.73 -6.27 22.46
CA MET A 1 -16.90 -6.98 21.89
C MET A 1 -17.06 -6.41 20.49
N PHE A 2 -16.53 -7.02 19.43
CA PHE A 2 -16.99 -8.27 18.83
C PHE A 2 -15.83 -9.18 18.41
N SER A 3 -16.10 -10.49 18.54
CA SER A 3 -15.32 -11.61 18.03
C SER A 3 -15.87 -12.02 16.66
N LYS A 4 -14.98 -12.38 15.73
CA LYS A 4 -15.10 -13.59 14.91
C LYS A 4 -13.72 -13.93 14.33
N VAL A 5 -13.13 -14.99 14.89
CA VAL A 5 -11.95 -15.70 14.35
C VAL A 5 -12.48 -16.82 13.48
N ILE A 6 -12.03 -16.90 12.22
CA ILE A 6 -12.18 -18.10 11.40
C ILE A 6 -10.77 -18.66 11.23
N ALA A 7 -10.54 -19.82 11.85
CA ALA A 7 -9.33 -20.60 11.69
C ALA A 7 -9.45 -21.44 10.42
N ILE A 8 -8.45 -21.37 9.53
CA ILE A 8 -8.16 -22.41 8.55
C ILE A 8 -6.70 -22.81 8.78
N GLY A 9 -6.51 -24.10 9.04
CA GLY A 9 -5.22 -24.69 9.36
C GLY A 9 -4.18 -24.51 8.25
N GLY A 10 -2.94 -24.36 8.69
CA GLY A 10 -1.78 -24.10 7.85
C GLY A 10 -0.96 -23.01 8.51
N ALA A 11 0.17 -23.39 9.12
CA ALA A 11 1.01 -22.50 9.89
C ALA A 11 1.50 -21.30 9.05
N LEU A 12 0.76 -20.20 9.07
CA LEU A 12 1.31 -18.90 8.73
C LEU A 12 2.04 -18.41 9.98
N LEU A 13 3.36 -18.34 9.89
CA LEU A 13 4.13 -17.35 10.63
C LEU A 13 3.51 -15.99 10.32
N ALA A 14 2.55 -15.58 11.15
CA ALA A 14 2.09 -14.20 11.19
C ALA A 14 3.28 -13.39 11.69
N VAL A 15 4.12 -12.96 10.75
CA VAL A 15 5.00 -11.82 10.99
C VAL A 15 4.03 -10.65 11.12
N THR A 16 3.56 -10.42 12.35
CA THR A 16 3.03 -9.14 12.77
C THR A 16 4.18 -8.15 12.59
N VAL A 17 4.30 -7.61 11.38
CA VAL A 17 5.08 -6.40 11.14
C VAL A 17 4.32 -5.31 11.87
N THR A 18 4.71 -5.09 13.12
CA THR A 18 4.21 -4.00 13.93
C THR A 18 4.69 -2.72 13.25
N TYR A 19 3.83 -2.07 12.45
CA TYR A 19 4.04 -0.71 11.94
C TYR A 19 3.90 0.30 13.09
N ALA A 20 4.67 0.12 14.16
CA ALA A 20 4.84 1.13 15.18
C ALA A 20 6.00 2.02 14.73
N LEU A 21 5.67 3.19 14.18
CA LEU A 21 6.37 4.47 14.37
C LEU A 21 5.86 5.54 13.38
N PHE A 22 4.70 6.13 13.67
CA PHE A 22 4.41 7.50 13.23
C PHE A 22 3.87 8.29 14.43
N ARG A 23 4.81 8.75 15.27
CA ARG A 23 4.56 9.79 16.27
C ARG A 23 4.19 11.06 15.48
N ILE A 24 2.94 11.47 15.57
CA ILE A 24 2.34 12.58 14.79
C ILE A 24 3.01 13.91 15.18
N LYS A 25 4.11 14.28 14.50
CA LYS A 25 4.35 15.70 14.19
C LYS A 25 3.17 16.14 13.32
N ARG A 26 2.58 17.31 13.58
CA ARG A 26 1.46 17.85 12.77
C ARG A 26 1.83 17.74 11.28
N VAL A 27 1.30 16.73 10.61
CA VAL A 27 1.49 16.56 9.17
C VAL A 27 0.60 17.62 8.55
N SER A 28 1.22 18.59 7.89
CA SER A 28 0.49 19.53 7.04
C SER A 28 -0.34 18.73 6.04
N PRO A 29 -1.62 19.08 5.82
CA PRO A 29 -2.44 18.40 4.83
C PRO A 29 -1.74 18.42 3.46
N ILE A 30 -1.73 17.29 2.77
CA ILE A 30 -1.04 17.10 1.49
C ILE A 30 -2.02 16.85 0.35
N LEU A 31 -1.56 16.97 -0.89
CA LEU A 31 -2.35 16.63 -2.07
C LEU A 31 -2.46 15.10 -2.24
N LEU A 32 -3.41 14.65 -3.06
CA LEU A 32 -3.64 13.21 -3.24
C LEU A 32 -2.44 12.51 -3.91
N HIS A 33 -1.81 13.17 -4.88
CA HIS A 33 -0.60 12.66 -5.54
C HIS A 33 0.58 12.59 -4.56
N GLU A 34 0.77 13.59 -3.68
CA GLU A 34 1.84 13.55 -2.67
C GLU A 34 1.62 12.41 -1.65
N LEU A 35 0.36 12.09 -1.35
CA LEU A 35 0.04 10.92 -0.54
C LEU A 35 0.37 9.63 -1.31
N ALA A 36 0.02 9.57 -2.60
CA ALA A 36 0.36 8.45 -3.47
C ALA A 36 1.87 8.19 -3.55
N ASP A 37 2.68 9.26 -3.69
CA ASP A 37 4.14 9.17 -3.72
C ASP A 37 4.70 8.53 -2.44
N ARG A 38 4.18 8.91 -1.27
CA ARG A 38 4.59 8.30 0.01
C ARG A 38 4.27 6.81 0.09
N TYR A 39 3.11 6.41 -0.44
CA TYR A 39 2.76 4.99 -0.53
C TYR A 39 3.64 4.26 -1.54
N SER A 40 4.02 4.90 -2.65
CA SER A 40 4.95 4.33 -3.63
C SER A 40 6.32 4.08 -3.01
N GLU A 41 6.90 5.05 -2.31
CA GLU A 41 8.18 4.88 -1.61
C GLU A 41 8.14 3.78 -0.54
N GLY A 42 7.01 3.66 0.18
CA GLY A 42 6.79 2.58 1.13
C GLY A 42 6.65 1.22 0.44
N SER A 43 6.02 1.20 -0.73
CA SER A 43 5.80 0.01 -1.55
C SER A 43 7.09 -0.57 -2.11
N ASP A 44 8.04 0.26 -2.54
CA ASP A 44 9.34 -0.20 -3.04
C ASP A 44 10.05 -1.12 -2.03
N LYS A 45 10.04 -0.75 -0.74
CA LYS A 45 10.65 -1.55 0.32
C LYS A 45 9.95 -2.89 0.52
N ILE A 46 8.62 -2.91 0.40
CA ILE A 46 7.82 -4.13 0.51
C ILE A 46 8.10 -5.04 -0.69
N ILE A 47 8.07 -4.50 -1.90
CA ILE A 47 8.33 -5.24 -3.13
C ILE A 47 9.73 -5.86 -3.10
N LEU A 48 10.76 -5.08 -2.78
CA LEU A 48 12.13 -5.58 -2.65
C LEU A 48 12.25 -6.68 -1.59
N ALA A 49 11.68 -6.48 -0.41
CA ALA A 49 11.73 -7.50 0.65
C ALA A 49 11.03 -8.80 0.23
N GLU A 50 9.95 -8.71 -0.56
CA GLU A 50 9.24 -9.89 -1.05
C GLU A 50 9.98 -10.62 -2.18
N MET A 51 10.67 -9.87 -3.05
CA MET A 51 11.56 -10.44 -4.07
C MET A 51 12.82 -11.06 -3.46
N GLU A 52 13.35 -10.52 -2.36
CA GLU A 52 14.53 -11.07 -1.66
C GLU A 52 14.19 -12.32 -0.83
N ARG A 53 12.96 -12.43 -0.32
CA ARG A 53 12.52 -13.54 0.55
C ARG A 53 12.17 -14.83 -0.21
N GLY A 54 12.04 -14.80 -1.53
CA GLY A 54 11.64 -15.97 -2.29
C GLY A 54 11.71 -15.80 -3.79
N GLU A 55 11.18 -16.78 -4.52
CA GLU A 55 11.18 -16.83 -5.98
C GLU A 55 10.00 -16.04 -6.59
N LEU A 56 9.77 -14.80 -6.12
CA LEU A 56 8.68 -13.95 -6.57
C LEU A 56 9.20 -12.85 -7.48
N THR A 57 8.63 -12.76 -8.67
CA THR A 57 8.84 -11.62 -9.58
C THR A 57 7.65 -10.69 -9.46
N PHE A 58 7.92 -9.42 -9.15
CA PHE A 58 6.89 -8.38 -9.14
C PHE A 58 6.42 -8.09 -10.57
N ILE A 59 5.10 -8.04 -10.77
CA ILE A 59 4.49 -7.80 -12.08
C ILE A 59 3.84 -6.43 -12.14
N SER A 60 3.03 -6.09 -11.13
CA SER A 60 2.33 -4.80 -11.07
C SER A 60 1.82 -4.56 -9.66
N GLY A 61 1.52 -3.30 -9.34
CA GLY A 61 0.78 -2.96 -8.14
C GLY A 61 -0.26 -1.88 -8.39
N ARG A 62 -1.17 -1.72 -7.44
CA ARG A 62 -2.23 -0.73 -7.48
C ARG A 62 -2.41 -0.10 -6.11
N LEU A 63 -2.51 1.21 -6.11
CA LEU A 63 -2.90 2.00 -4.94
C LEU A 63 -4.26 2.62 -5.22
N THR A 64 -5.23 2.38 -4.34
CA THR A 64 -6.58 2.91 -4.46
C THR A 64 -6.89 3.78 -3.27
N PHE A 65 -7.39 4.98 -3.55
CA PHE A 65 -8.00 5.87 -2.57
C PHE A 65 -9.51 5.90 -2.82
N ASP A 66 -10.28 5.53 -1.81
CA ASP A 66 -11.74 5.54 -1.84
C ASP A 66 -12.28 6.58 -0.86
N TYR A 67 -13.17 7.45 -1.34
CA TYR A 67 -13.94 8.33 -0.47
C TYR A 67 -14.90 7.50 0.38
N VAL A 68 -14.95 7.77 1.68
CA VAL A 68 -15.92 7.12 2.58
C VAL A 68 -16.97 8.15 2.99
N PRO A 69 -18.20 8.10 2.42
CA PRO A 69 -19.25 9.08 2.69
C PRO A 69 -19.55 9.24 4.17
N ASN A 70 -19.79 10.48 4.60
CA ASN A 70 -20.21 10.83 5.97
C ASN A 70 -19.27 10.40 7.10
N SER A 71 -18.04 9.96 6.78
CA SER A 71 -17.16 9.33 7.77
C SER A 71 -15.94 10.15 8.14
N ARG A 72 -15.68 11.28 7.46
CA ARG A 72 -14.42 12.07 7.53
C ARG A 72 -13.18 11.18 7.43
N ARG A 73 -13.28 10.09 6.66
CA ARG A 73 -12.24 9.08 6.46
C ARG A 73 -12.09 8.78 4.99
N ILE A 74 -10.94 8.19 4.67
CA ILE A 74 -10.55 7.74 3.35
C ILE A 74 -10.09 6.29 3.52
N ALA A 75 -10.57 5.40 2.67
CA ALA A 75 -10.07 4.04 2.62
C ALA A 75 -8.89 4.00 1.62
N VAL A 76 -7.79 3.40 2.04
CA VAL A 76 -6.60 3.23 1.23
C VAL A 76 -6.35 1.76 1.06
N LYS A 77 -6.18 1.32 -0.19
CA LYS A 77 -5.91 -0.06 -0.52
C LYS A 77 -4.68 -0.16 -1.41
N THR A 78 -3.71 -0.95 -0.98
CA THR A 78 -2.50 -1.26 -1.74
C THR A 78 -2.52 -2.72 -2.13
N GLU A 79 -2.36 -3.01 -3.42
CA GLU A 79 -2.34 -4.34 -3.98
C GLU A 79 -1.03 -4.55 -4.73
N PHE A 80 -0.38 -5.69 -4.52
CA PHE A 80 0.84 -6.10 -5.21
C PHE A 80 0.60 -7.46 -5.86
N TYR A 81 0.95 -7.56 -7.14
CA TYR A 81 0.77 -8.76 -7.94
C TYR A 81 2.17 -9.29 -8.30
N PHE A 82 2.44 -10.50 -7.85
CA PHE A 82 3.67 -11.22 -8.10
C PHE A 82 3.39 -12.48 -8.91
N GLN A 83 4.43 -13.01 -9.54
CA GLN A 83 4.42 -14.32 -10.16
C GLN A 83 5.54 -15.16 -9.54
N ASN A 84 5.24 -16.42 -9.19
CA ASN A 84 6.28 -17.36 -8.75
C ASN A 84 6.96 -18.04 -9.95
N THR A 85 8.00 -18.83 -9.69
CA THR A 85 8.72 -19.63 -10.69
C THR A 85 7.88 -20.66 -11.44
N LYS A 86 6.72 -21.04 -10.90
CA LYS A 86 5.76 -21.93 -11.56
C LYS A 86 4.78 -21.18 -12.47
N GLY A 87 4.88 -19.85 -12.54
CA GLY A 87 3.98 -19.00 -13.31
C GLY A 87 2.67 -18.68 -12.60
N GLU A 88 2.51 -19.06 -11.32
CA GLU A 88 1.29 -18.81 -10.55
C GLU A 88 1.27 -17.36 -10.04
N TRP A 89 0.09 -16.74 -10.14
CA TRP A 89 -0.13 -15.37 -9.67
C TRP A 89 -0.38 -15.34 -8.16
N ILE A 90 0.40 -14.50 -7.48
CA ILE A 90 0.31 -14.28 -6.04
C ILE A 90 -0.04 -12.83 -5.80
N LYS A 91 -1.19 -12.60 -5.16
CA LYS A 91 -1.64 -11.28 -4.75
C LYS A 91 -1.34 -11.05 -3.27
N LYS A 92 -0.66 -9.94 -2.97
CA LYS A 92 -0.53 -9.39 -1.62
C LYS A 92 -1.31 -8.09 -1.54
N MET A 93 -1.98 -7.84 -0.42
CA MET A 93 -2.73 -6.59 -0.25
C MET A 93 -2.70 -6.08 1.18
N HIS A 94 -2.80 -4.77 1.30
CA HIS A 94 -2.99 -4.05 2.54
C HIS A 94 -4.15 -3.07 2.39
N GLU A 95 -4.95 -2.92 3.44
CA GLU A 95 -6.05 -1.98 3.48
C GLU A 95 -6.03 -1.26 4.82
N GLU A 96 -6.16 0.05 4.78
CA GLU A 96 -6.23 0.89 5.97
C GLU A 96 -7.20 2.06 5.79
N VAL A 97 -7.56 2.69 6.90
CA VAL A 97 -8.49 3.82 6.91
C VAL A 97 -7.81 5.02 7.55
N LEU A 98 -7.65 6.07 6.76
CA LEU A 98 -7.05 7.33 7.18
C LEU A 98 -8.11 8.37 7.54
N SER A 99 -7.75 9.30 8.41
CA SER A 99 -8.53 10.52 8.64
C SER A 99 -8.44 11.43 7.41
N SER A 100 -9.55 11.99 6.93
CA SER A 100 -9.52 12.92 5.79
C SER A 100 -8.69 14.18 6.06
N ARG A 101 -8.33 14.46 7.33
CA ARG A 101 -7.46 15.58 7.71
C ARG A 101 -6.02 15.46 7.18
N VAL A 102 -5.62 14.28 6.69
CA VAL A 102 -4.32 14.11 6.04
C VAL A 102 -4.26 14.77 4.66
N LEU A 103 -5.41 15.01 4.04
CA LEU A 103 -5.53 15.63 2.72
C LEU A 103 -5.93 17.10 2.81
N THR A 104 -5.47 17.89 1.83
CA THR A 104 -5.97 19.26 1.60
C THR A 104 -7.46 19.23 1.24
N LYS A 105 -8.14 20.38 1.39
CA LYS A 105 -9.55 20.50 0.98
C LYS A 105 -9.75 20.22 -0.51
N GLU A 106 -8.80 20.64 -1.34
CA GLU A 106 -8.79 20.40 -2.78
C GLU A 106 -8.75 18.89 -3.09
N ALA A 107 -7.83 18.15 -2.48
CA ALA A 107 -7.73 16.71 -2.66
C ALA A 107 -8.95 15.95 -2.13
N ILE A 108 -9.59 16.44 -1.05
CA ILE A 108 -10.88 15.87 -0.60
C ILE A 108 -11.97 16.13 -1.63
N ASN A 109 -12.05 17.33 -2.20
CA ASN A 109 -13.07 17.67 -3.21
C ASN A 109 -12.90 16.80 -4.46
N GLU A 110 -11.66 16.65 -4.94
CA GLU A 110 -11.35 15.73 -6.03
C GLU A 110 -11.87 14.31 -5.72
N LEU A 111 -11.50 13.77 -4.55
CA LEU A 111 -11.92 12.42 -4.14
C LEU A 111 -13.43 12.30 -3.95
N VAL A 112 -14.12 13.37 -3.54
CA VAL A 112 -15.59 13.42 -3.46
C VAL A 112 -16.22 13.43 -4.84
N GLU A 113 -15.64 14.11 -5.82
CA GLU A 113 -16.17 14.14 -7.19
C GLU A 113 -16.00 12.80 -7.89
N VAL A 114 -14.80 12.21 -7.81
CA VAL A 114 -14.48 10.99 -8.55
C VAL A 114 -14.80 9.70 -7.77
N GLN A 115 -15.05 9.81 -6.45
CA GLN A 115 -15.27 8.72 -5.47
C GLN A 115 -14.09 7.77 -5.27
N ARG A 116 -13.29 7.55 -6.32
CA ARG A 116 -12.16 6.62 -6.35
C ARG A 116 -11.06 7.17 -7.23
N VAL A 117 -9.83 7.17 -6.71
CA VAL A 117 -8.62 7.41 -7.49
C VAL A 117 -7.73 6.18 -7.40
N VAL A 118 -7.18 5.76 -8.53
CA VAL A 118 -6.31 4.60 -8.64
C VAL A 118 -4.98 5.01 -9.26
N TYR A 119 -3.88 4.67 -8.61
CA TYR A 119 -2.53 4.81 -9.12
C TYR A 119 -1.94 3.43 -9.38
N GLU A 120 -1.16 3.32 -10.44
CA GLU A 120 -0.33 2.15 -10.70
C GLU A 120 0.95 2.24 -9.88
N ILE A 121 1.39 1.12 -9.31
CA ILE A 121 2.66 1.02 -8.59
C ILE A 121 3.61 0.28 -9.52
N ASP A 122 4.63 1.02 -9.97
CA ASP A 122 5.69 0.49 -10.80
C ASP A 122 6.64 -0.40 -9.99
N ALA A 123 7.44 -1.18 -10.71
CA ALA A 123 8.56 -1.89 -10.09
C ALA A 123 9.56 -0.88 -9.49
N PRO A 124 10.17 -1.19 -8.33
CA PRO A 124 11.19 -0.32 -7.75
C PRO A 124 12.30 -0.12 -8.77
N LYS A 125 12.71 1.13 -8.98
CA LYS A 125 13.85 1.43 -9.84
C LYS A 125 15.06 0.76 -9.23
N GLN A 126 15.56 -0.30 -9.86
CA GLN A 126 16.78 -0.95 -9.45
C GLN A 126 17.87 0.13 -9.44
N THR A 127 18.33 0.53 -8.25
CA THR A 127 19.58 1.26 -8.15
C THR A 127 20.61 0.32 -8.74
N ALA A 128 21.00 0.55 -9.99
CA ALA A 128 22.10 -0.15 -10.62
C ALA A 128 23.30 0.06 -9.70
N ALA A 129 23.60 -0.93 -8.85
CA ALA A 129 24.90 -1.03 -8.24
C ALA A 129 25.86 -1.13 -9.42
N ASN A 130 26.66 -0.09 -9.64
CA ASN A 130 27.70 -0.06 -10.64
C ASN A 130 28.56 -1.32 -10.46
N ILE A 131 28.32 -2.33 -11.29
CA ILE A 131 29.23 -3.46 -11.43
C ILE A 131 30.32 -2.96 -12.38
N THR A 132 31.31 -2.27 -11.82
CA THR A 132 32.55 -1.99 -12.53
C THR A 132 33.31 -3.31 -12.63
N TYR A 133 33.40 -3.85 -13.85
CA TYR A 133 34.30 -4.95 -14.20
C TYR A 133 35.77 -4.53 -14.11
#